data_AF-A0A957DTB7-F1
#
_entry.id   AF-A0A957DTB7-F1
#
_cell.length_a   1.000
_cell.length_b   1.000
_cell.length_c   1.000
_cell.angle_alpha   90.00
_cell.angle_beta   90.00
_cell.angle_gamma   90.00
#
_symmetry.space_group_name_H-M   'P 1'
#
loop_
_entity.id
_entity.type
_entity.pdbx_description
1 polymer ?
#
loop_
_entity_poly.entity_id
_entity_poly.type
_entity_poly.pdbx_seq_one_letter_code
_entity_poly.pdbx_strand_id
1 'polypeptide(L)'
;EEQLANFNSTGPWELFLNQEVGMRWDASWAVPGYVENATFEWDFIGIPGGNQALVTDVMVVSKTTADLAAAYDFARWMTFSTEAYAKEAELAGAMGSAPKMPVSVDEASLELYTTFVDKPGILAALDNLDNSLVESLAKVLPGYINARWEGKPGIDIGEDLDVNMWFMFNFANDGRYKYEDYSAQLEEFANQILADAAAELNQ
;
A
#
# COMPACT_ATOMS: atom_id res chain seq x y z
N GLU A 1 -21.51 -3.79 18.85
CA GLU A 1 -20.87 -3.60 20.18
C GLU A 1 -20.64 -4.93 20.90
N GLU A 2 -21.64 -5.79 21.08
CA GLU A 2 -21.47 -7.09 21.77
C GLU A 2 -20.38 -7.99 21.15
N GLN A 3 -20.26 -8.02 19.82
CA GLN A 3 -19.20 -8.80 19.14
C GLN A 3 -17.78 -8.26 19.37
N LEU A 4 -17.63 -6.95 19.59
CA LEU A 4 -16.33 -6.33 19.82
C LEU A 4 -15.76 -6.67 21.20
N ALA A 5 -16.63 -6.97 22.18
CA ALA A 5 -16.22 -7.35 23.53
C ALA A 5 -15.48 -8.70 23.60
N ASN A 6 -15.52 -9.50 22.52
CA ASN A 6 -14.80 -10.76 22.41
C ASN A 6 -13.36 -10.61 21.90
N PHE A 7 -12.95 -9.39 21.52
CA PHE A 7 -11.61 -9.08 21.06
C PHE A 7 -10.83 -8.35 22.16
N ASN A 8 -9.58 -8.75 22.37
CA ASN A 8 -8.59 -8.01 23.14
C ASN A 8 -8.05 -6.81 22.34
N SER A 9 -8.06 -6.93 21.00
CA SER A 9 -7.61 -5.87 20.11
C SER A 9 -8.51 -4.64 20.20
N THR A 10 -7.88 -3.47 20.34
CA THR A 10 -8.57 -2.17 20.35
C THR A 10 -8.75 -1.58 18.95
N GLY A 11 -8.01 -2.12 17.98
CA GLY A 11 -8.10 -1.73 16.58
C GLY A 11 -7.75 -2.87 15.62
N PRO A 12 -8.02 -2.69 14.31
CA PRO A 12 -7.82 -3.74 13.31
C PRO A 12 -6.35 -4.16 13.17
N TRP A 13 -5.43 -3.29 13.59
CA TRP A 13 -3.98 -3.48 13.48
C TRP A 13 -3.43 -4.55 14.43
N GLU A 14 -4.13 -4.86 15.51
CA GLU A 14 -3.69 -5.80 16.55
C GLU A 14 -4.25 -7.21 16.34
N LEU A 15 -5.37 -7.33 15.61
CA LEU A 15 -6.15 -8.57 15.47
C LEU A 15 -5.32 -9.79 15.08
N PHE A 16 -4.41 -9.63 14.11
CA PHE A 16 -3.60 -10.74 13.62
C PHE A 16 -2.53 -11.18 14.62
N LEU A 17 -1.81 -10.22 15.21
CA LEU A 17 -0.78 -10.51 16.23
C LEU A 17 -1.37 -11.07 17.52
N ASN A 18 -2.60 -10.68 17.85
CA ASN A 18 -3.36 -11.23 18.97
C ASN A 18 -4.02 -12.59 18.66
N GLN A 19 -3.82 -13.15 17.46
CA GLN A 19 -4.40 -14.44 17.02
C GLN A 19 -5.94 -14.46 16.99
N GLU A 20 -6.56 -13.30 16.77
CA GLU A 20 -8.02 -13.15 16.78
C GLU A 20 -8.63 -13.27 15.37
N VAL A 21 -7.78 -13.28 14.34
CA VAL A 21 -8.15 -13.56 12.95
C VAL A 21 -7.12 -14.51 12.33
N GLY A 22 -7.59 -15.44 11.50
CA GLY A 22 -6.71 -16.39 10.79
C GLY A 22 -6.08 -15.82 9.52
N MET A 23 -6.62 -14.72 9.00
CA MET A 23 -6.14 -14.05 7.78
C MET A 23 -6.32 -12.55 7.91
N ARG A 24 -5.40 -11.80 7.30
CA ARG A 24 -5.48 -10.35 7.21
C ARG A 24 -4.93 -9.87 5.89
N TRP A 25 -5.60 -8.88 5.31
CA TRP A 25 -5.03 -8.09 4.23
C TRP A 25 -4.03 -7.10 4.81
N ASP A 26 -2.76 -7.24 4.43
CA ASP A 26 -1.67 -6.36 4.84
C ASP A 26 -0.62 -6.33 3.73
N ALA A 27 0.46 -5.58 3.92
CA ALA A 27 1.56 -5.54 2.97
C ALA A 27 2.93 -5.56 3.64
N SER A 28 3.99 -5.40 2.84
CA SER A 28 5.39 -5.49 3.27
C SER A 28 5.77 -4.56 4.42
N TRP A 29 5.05 -3.44 4.63
CA TRP A 29 5.30 -2.56 5.78
C TRP A 29 5.04 -3.24 7.13
N ALA A 30 4.20 -4.28 7.20
CA ALA A 30 3.86 -4.96 8.45
C ALA A 30 4.86 -6.06 8.82
N VAL A 31 5.64 -6.56 7.86
CA VAL A 31 6.58 -7.68 8.06
C VAL A 31 7.55 -7.45 9.23
N PRO A 32 8.18 -6.27 9.41
CA PRO A 32 9.02 -6.02 10.58
C PRO A 32 8.30 -6.25 11.91
N GLY A 33 7.03 -5.82 12.01
CA GLY A 33 6.22 -6.03 13.20
C GLY A 33 5.84 -7.50 13.41
N TYR A 34 5.66 -8.28 12.34
CA TYR A 34 5.39 -9.71 12.44
C TYR A 34 6.64 -10.50 12.83
N VAL A 35 7.81 -10.14 12.31
CA VAL A 35 9.10 -10.74 12.70
C VAL A 35 9.37 -10.49 14.19
N GLU A 36 9.11 -9.27 14.67
CA GLU A 36 9.36 -8.88 16.06
C GLU A 36 8.34 -9.48 17.04
N ASN A 37 7.05 -9.52 16.68
CA ASN A 37 5.98 -9.72 17.66
C ASN A 37 5.13 -10.98 17.45
N ALA A 38 5.19 -11.66 16.29
CA ALA A 38 4.36 -12.84 16.09
C ALA A 38 4.86 -14.01 16.94
N THR A 39 3.96 -14.60 17.72
CA THR A 39 4.24 -15.75 18.60
C THR A 39 3.70 -17.08 18.04
N PHE A 40 3.30 -17.07 16.78
CA PHE A 40 2.67 -18.17 16.06
C PHE A 40 3.24 -18.28 14.65
N GLU A 41 3.02 -19.42 14.00
CA GLU A 41 3.40 -19.60 12.61
C GLU A 41 2.50 -18.80 11.68
N TRP A 42 3.12 -17.96 10.86
CA TRP A 42 2.46 -17.15 9.86
C TRP A 42 3.22 -17.25 8.53
N ASP A 43 2.51 -17.00 7.44
CA ASP A 43 3.06 -16.93 6.10
C ASP A 43 2.24 -15.96 5.22
N PHE A 44 2.82 -15.56 4.10
CA PHE A 44 2.14 -14.77 3.07
C PHE A 44 1.54 -15.71 2.02
N ILE A 45 0.28 -15.51 1.63
CA ILE A 45 -0.38 -16.39 0.65
C ILE A 45 -0.74 -15.68 -0.66
N GLY A 46 -0.35 -14.42 -0.81
CA GLY A 46 -0.80 -13.59 -1.92
C GLY A 46 -2.27 -13.16 -1.82
N ILE A 47 -2.71 -12.47 -2.86
CA ILE A 47 -4.12 -12.20 -3.13
C ILE A 47 -4.79 -13.48 -3.65
N PRO A 48 -6.13 -13.60 -3.67
CA PRO A 48 -6.79 -14.76 -4.26
C PRO A 48 -6.26 -15.08 -5.67
N GLY A 49 -5.75 -16.31 -5.85
CA GLY A 49 -5.00 -16.72 -7.06
C GLY A 49 -3.48 -16.78 -6.88
N GLY A 50 -2.95 -16.37 -5.73
CA GLY A 50 -1.54 -16.54 -5.34
C GLY A 50 -0.57 -15.48 -5.86
N ASN A 51 -1.07 -14.41 -6.51
CA ASN A 51 -0.23 -13.29 -6.97
C ASN A 51 -0.12 -12.19 -5.90
N GLN A 52 0.69 -11.17 -6.14
CA GLN A 52 0.89 -10.03 -5.26
C GLN A 52 0.72 -8.70 -6.00
N ALA A 53 0.35 -7.66 -5.26
CA ALA A 53 0.33 -6.30 -5.76
C ALA A 53 1.65 -5.59 -5.40
N LEU A 54 2.25 -4.91 -6.37
CA LEU A 54 3.39 -4.03 -6.15
C LEU A 54 2.88 -2.58 -6.07
N VAL A 55 3.00 -2.01 -4.89
CA VAL A 55 2.61 -0.63 -4.58
C VAL A 55 3.87 0.12 -4.15
N THR A 56 4.15 1.25 -4.81
CA THR A 56 5.33 2.06 -4.51
C THR A 56 4.91 3.42 -4.00
N ASP A 57 5.45 3.81 -2.85
CA ASP A 57 5.42 5.19 -2.41
C ASP A 57 6.57 5.96 -3.07
N VAL A 58 6.29 7.19 -3.48
CA VAL A 58 7.25 8.01 -4.24
C VAL A 58 7.72 9.19 -3.41
N MET A 59 9.02 9.47 -3.48
CA MET A 59 9.61 10.68 -2.93
C MET A 59 9.95 11.64 -4.08
N VAL A 60 9.48 12.88 -3.97
CA VAL A 60 9.69 13.91 -4.99
C VAL A 60 10.40 15.12 -4.39
N VAL A 61 11.31 15.73 -5.17
CA VAL A 61 11.98 16.98 -4.79
C VAL A 61 11.23 18.16 -5.37
N SER A 62 10.90 19.14 -4.52
CA SER A 62 10.21 20.35 -4.96
C SER A 62 11.03 21.13 -5.98
N LYS A 63 10.39 21.57 -7.07
CA LYS A 63 11.00 22.43 -8.09
C LYS A 63 11.46 23.79 -7.54
N THR A 64 10.87 24.24 -6.44
CA THR A 64 11.20 25.53 -5.80
C THR A 64 12.05 25.36 -4.55
N THR A 65 12.66 24.19 -4.34
CA THR A 65 13.60 24.02 -3.23
C THR A 65 14.73 25.03 -3.32
N ALA A 66 15.12 25.61 -2.18
CA ALA A 66 16.23 26.55 -2.11
C ALA A 66 17.59 25.84 -2.28
N ASP A 67 17.65 24.54 -1.97
CA ASP A 67 18.83 23.71 -2.12
C ASP A 67 18.46 22.38 -2.79
N LEU A 68 18.68 22.33 -4.10
CA LEU A 68 18.35 21.16 -4.92
C LEU A 68 19.29 19.99 -4.65
N ALA A 69 20.57 20.28 -4.44
CA ALA A 69 21.57 19.24 -4.23
C ALA A 69 21.31 18.51 -2.92
N ALA A 70 21.13 19.25 -1.81
CA ALA A 70 20.86 18.65 -0.52
C ALA A 70 19.52 17.87 -0.50
N ALA A 71 18.48 18.40 -1.15
CA ALA A 71 17.19 17.73 -1.22
C ALA A 71 17.26 16.43 -2.05
N TYR A 72 18.01 16.44 -3.16
CA TYR A 72 18.24 15.26 -3.98
C TYR A 72 19.07 14.21 -3.24
N ASP A 73 20.16 14.61 -2.57
CA ASP A 73 21.01 13.70 -1.81
C ASP A 73 20.23 13.01 -0.69
N PHE A 74 19.39 13.77 0.03
CA PHE A 74 18.48 13.21 1.03
C PHE A 74 17.47 12.24 0.41
N ALA A 75 16.83 12.62 -0.70
CA ALA A 75 15.86 11.75 -1.37
C ALA A 75 16.51 10.44 -1.86
N ARG A 76 17.71 10.52 -2.42
CA ARG A 76 18.52 9.36 -2.80
C ARG A 76 18.84 8.48 -1.60
N TRP A 77 19.27 9.08 -0.48
CA TRP A 77 19.57 8.34 0.75
C TRP A 77 18.35 7.57 1.25
N MET A 78 17.18 8.20 1.26
CA MET A 78 15.94 7.60 1.77
C MET A 78 15.28 6.58 0.83
N THR A 79 15.77 6.42 -0.40
CA THR A 79 15.13 5.57 -1.41
C THR A 79 16.07 4.47 -1.91
N PHE A 80 16.91 4.77 -2.90
CA PHE A 80 17.68 3.77 -3.63
C PHE A 80 19.16 3.67 -3.20
N SER A 81 19.53 4.26 -2.06
CA SER A 81 20.88 4.15 -1.50
C SER A 81 21.11 2.79 -0.85
N THR A 82 22.07 2.04 -1.39
CA THR A 82 22.50 0.75 -0.82
C THR A 82 23.11 0.91 0.58
N GLU A 83 23.83 2.02 0.84
CA GLU A 83 24.40 2.34 2.15
C GLU A 83 23.29 2.57 3.19
N ALA A 84 22.24 3.30 2.81
CA ALA A 84 21.12 3.57 3.70
C ALA A 84 20.35 2.29 4.04
N TYR A 85 20.13 1.43 3.04
CA TYR A 85 19.47 0.14 3.25
C TYR A 85 20.28 -0.79 4.16
N ALA A 86 21.60 -0.87 3.95
CA ALA A 86 22.47 -1.62 4.85
C ALA A 86 22.40 -1.10 6.29
N LYS A 87 22.29 0.22 6.47
CA LYS A 87 22.12 0.82 7.79
C LYS A 87 20.75 0.49 8.41
N GLU A 88 19.69 0.48 7.62
CA GLU A 88 18.36 0.04 8.08
C GLU A 88 18.39 -1.42 8.56
N ALA A 89 19.00 -2.31 7.78
CA ALA A 89 19.16 -3.72 8.14
C ALA A 89 19.97 -3.92 9.43
N GLU A 90 21.06 -3.17 9.62
CA GLU A 90 21.85 -3.18 10.87
C GLU A 90 20.98 -2.80 12.08
N LEU A 91 20.21 -1.72 11.97
CA LEU A 91 19.32 -1.23 13.04
C LEU A 91 18.19 -2.22 13.33
N ALA A 92 17.56 -2.77 12.29
CA ALA A 92 16.50 -3.76 12.44
C ALA A 92 17.00 -5.03 13.14
N GLY A 93 18.19 -5.52 12.76
CA GLY A 93 18.81 -6.66 13.42
C GLY A 93 19.12 -6.40 14.89
N ALA A 94 19.61 -5.21 15.23
CA ALA A 94 19.85 -4.81 16.62
C ALA A 94 18.57 -4.77 17.47
N MET A 95 17.40 -4.57 16.84
CA MET A 95 16.09 -4.56 17.48
C MET A 95 15.40 -5.94 17.49
N GLY A 96 15.95 -6.97 16.82
CA GLY A 96 15.26 -8.25 16.64
C GLY A 96 14.07 -8.16 15.70
N SER A 97 14.08 -7.21 14.76
CA SER A 97 13.08 -7.01 13.73
C SER A 97 13.67 -7.31 12.34
N ALA A 98 12.97 -6.91 11.28
CA ALA A 98 13.44 -6.97 9.90
C ALA A 98 13.48 -5.56 9.27
N PRO A 99 14.39 -5.28 8.33
CA PRO A 99 14.29 -4.09 7.51
C PRO A 99 12.99 -4.12 6.68
N LYS A 100 12.57 -2.98 6.16
CA LYS A 100 11.54 -2.93 5.13
C LYS A 100 12.05 -3.62 3.86
N MET A 101 11.11 -3.92 2.95
CA MET A 101 11.46 -4.35 1.60
C MET A 101 12.35 -3.30 0.92
N PRO A 102 13.45 -3.70 0.27
CA PRO A 102 14.34 -2.73 -0.39
C PRO A 102 13.61 -2.03 -1.54
N VAL A 103 13.79 -0.72 -1.64
CA VAL A 103 13.24 0.08 -2.76
C VAL A 103 14.01 -0.21 -4.05
N SER A 104 15.35 -0.29 -3.95
CA SER A 104 16.19 -0.84 -5.02
C SER A 104 16.18 -2.35 -4.90
N VAL A 105 15.34 -3.02 -5.68
CA VAL A 105 15.29 -4.48 -5.71
C VAL A 105 16.41 -5.00 -6.62
N ASP A 106 17.59 -5.22 -6.03
CA ASP A 106 18.71 -5.94 -6.65
C ASP A 106 19.06 -7.21 -5.87
N GLU A 107 19.87 -8.08 -6.46
CA GLU A 107 20.25 -9.39 -5.87
C GLU A 107 20.83 -9.25 -4.46
N ALA A 108 21.71 -8.26 -4.24
CA ALA A 108 22.36 -8.06 -2.94
C ALA A 108 21.39 -7.57 -1.87
N SER A 109 20.46 -6.67 -2.24
CA SER A 109 19.43 -6.16 -1.34
C SER A 109 18.43 -7.24 -0.93
N LEU A 110 18.05 -8.12 -1.87
CA LEU A 110 17.17 -9.26 -1.60
C LEU A 110 17.87 -10.32 -0.75
N GLU A 111 19.12 -10.66 -1.08
CA GLU A 111 19.92 -11.56 -0.26
C GLU A 111 19.99 -11.07 1.18
N LEU A 112 20.30 -9.78 1.39
CA LEU A 112 20.30 -9.18 2.73
C LEU A 112 18.92 -9.27 3.40
N TYR A 113 17.84 -8.91 2.71
CA TYR A 113 16.48 -8.97 3.27
C TYR A 113 16.10 -10.38 3.75
N THR A 114 16.40 -11.40 2.96
CA THR A 114 16.05 -12.80 3.27
C THR A 114 16.79 -13.36 4.49
N THR A 115 17.87 -12.70 4.95
CA THR A 115 18.51 -13.05 6.22
C THR A 115 17.63 -12.73 7.44
N PHE A 116 16.66 -11.83 7.30
CA PHE A 116 15.70 -11.45 8.34
C PHE A 116 14.33 -12.09 8.15
N VAL A 117 13.96 -12.42 6.92
CA VAL A 117 12.62 -12.91 6.56
C VAL A 117 12.73 -14.19 5.73
N ASP A 118 12.52 -15.31 6.40
CA ASP A 118 12.50 -16.65 5.80
C ASP A 118 11.08 -17.23 5.88
N LYS A 119 10.18 -16.71 5.04
CA LYS A 119 8.79 -17.16 4.94
C LYS A 119 8.53 -17.66 3.53
N PRO A 120 8.16 -18.95 3.33
CA PRO A 120 8.04 -19.55 2.00
C PRO A 120 7.19 -18.74 1.03
N GLY A 121 6.05 -18.22 1.50
CA GLY A 121 5.18 -17.40 0.68
C GLY A 121 5.76 -16.03 0.33
N ILE A 122 6.50 -15.40 1.24
CA ILE A 122 7.22 -14.16 0.93
C ILE A 122 8.31 -14.44 -0.11
N LEU A 123 9.12 -15.48 0.09
CA LEU A 123 10.18 -15.84 -0.86
C LEU A 123 9.61 -16.12 -2.26
N ALA A 124 8.52 -16.87 -2.35
CA ALA A 124 7.83 -17.11 -3.62
C ALA A 124 7.32 -15.81 -4.27
N ALA A 125 6.86 -14.83 -3.48
CA ALA A 125 6.45 -13.53 -4.00
C ALA A 125 7.64 -12.70 -4.50
N LEU A 126 8.79 -12.76 -3.82
CA LEU A 126 10.04 -12.13 -4.24
C LEU A 126 10.55 -12.69 -5.57
N ASP A 127 10.51 -14.01 -5.74
CA ASP A 127 10.89 -14.68 -6.98
C ASP A 127 9.92 -14.37 -8.14
N ASN A 128 8.72 -13.88 -7.83
CA ASN A 128 7.65 -13.60 -8.79
C ASN A 128 7.39 -12.09 -9.01
N LEU A 129 8.31 -11.21 -8.57
CA LEU A 129 8.07 -9.76 -8.60
C LEU A 129 7.72 -9.21 -9.99
N ASP A 130 8.34 -9.73 -11.05
CA ASP A 130 8.08 -9.32 -12.44
C ASP A 130 6.64 -9.61 -12.92
N ASN A 131 5.94 -10.54 -12.28
CA ASN A 131 4.55 -10.88 -12.60
C ASN A 131 3.54 -10.24 -11.63
N SER A 132 4.00 -9.35 -10.75
CA SER A 132 3.12 -8.65 -9.80
C SER A 132 2.09 -7.79 -10.52
N LEU A 133 0.92 -7.63 -9.91
CA LEU A 133 0.00 -6.57 -10.29
C LEU A 133 0.60 -5.23 -9.88
N VAL A 134 1.08 -4.45 -10.84
CA VAL A 134 1.62 -3.12 -10.57
C VAL A 134 0.46 -2.15 -10.37
N GLU A 135 0.47 -1.43 -9.25
CA GLU A 135 -0.51 -0.38 -8.99
C GLU A 135 -0.41 0.72 -10.06
N SER A 136 -1.54 1.36 -10.34
CA SER A 136 -1.55 2.56 -11.18
C SER A 136 -0.64 3.65 -10.61
N LEU A 137 0.35 4.07 -11.40
CA LEU A 137 1.17 5.25 -11.12
C LEU A 137 0.37 6.57 -11.18
N ALA A 138 -0.95 6.51 -11.40
CA ALA A 138 -1.81 7.69 -11.39
C ALA A 138 -1.71 8.50 -10.09
N LYS A 139 -1.21 7.94 -8.98
CA LYS A 139 -0.95 8.66 -7.72
C LYS A 139 -0.19 9.99 -7.89
N VAL A 140 0.65 10.12 -8.91
CA VAL A 140 1.41 11.35 -9.18
C VAL A 140 0.77 12.27 -10.22
N LEU A 141 -0.33 11.84 -10.84
CA LEU A 141 -1.02 12.63 -11.85
C LEU A 141 -1.97 13.64 -11.18
N PRO A 142 -2.09 14.86 -11.72
CA PRO A 142 -3.19 15.75 -11.38
C PRO A 142 -4.54 15.01 -11.50
N GLY A 143 -5.51 15.36 -10.65
CA GLY A 143 -6.82 14.74 -10.67
C GLY A 143 -6.94 13.37 -9.99
N TYR A 144 -5.84 12.69 -9.64
CA TYR A 144 -5.91 11.39 -8.93
C TYR A 144 -6.74 11.44 -7.65
N ILE A 145 -6.56 12.49 -6.84
CA ILE A 145 -7.35 12.70 -5.62
C ILE A 145 -8.86 12.73 -5.93
N ASN A 146 -9.25 13.39 -7.01
CA ASN A 146 -10.65 13.47 -7.42
C ASN A 146 -11.14 12.12 -7.96
N ALA A 147 -10.35 11.46 -8.82
CA ALA A 147 -10.70 10.16 -9.38
C ALA A 147 -10.83 9.06 -8.31
N ARG A 148 -10.09 9.16 -7.20
CA ARG A 148 -10.02 8.12 -6.16
C ARG A 148 -10.82 8.40 -4.89
N TRP A 149 -10.92 9.66 -4.48
CA TRP A 149 -11.43 10.04 -3.15
C TRP A 149 -12.45 11.18 -3.17
N GLU A 150 -12.07 12.36 -3.64
CA GLU A 150 -12.83 13.60 -3.39
C GLU A 150 -13.83 13.93 -4.50
N GLY A 151 -13.64 13.38 -5.69
CA GLY A 151 -14.48 13.67 -6.84
C GLY A 151 -15.90 13.20 -6.61
N LYS A 152 -16.83 13.96 -7.18
CA LYS A 152 -18.27 13.76 -7.02
C LYS A 152 -18.92 13.34 -8.34
N PRO A 153 -19.30 12.07 -8.50
CA PRO A 153 -19.92 11.57 -9.73
C PRO A 153 -21.39 11.99 -9.91
N GLY A 154 -21.99 12.76 -8.99
CA GLY A 154 -23.40 13.12 -9.04
C GLY A 154 -24.34 11.96 -8.67
N ILE A 155 -23.93 11.15 -7.69
CA ILE A 155 -24.69 10.00 -7.19
C ILE A 155 -25.31 10.37 -5.83
N ASP A 156 -26.59 10.02 -5.66
CA ASP A 156 -27.32 10.14 -4.40
C ASP A 156 -27.57 8.73 -3.83
N ILE A 157 -27.30 8.54 -2.53
CA ILE A 157 -27.54 7.29 -1.81
C ILE A 157 -28.47 7.58 -0.63
N GLY A 158 -29.76 7.37 -0.82
CA GLY A 158 -30.77 7.65 0.21
C GLY A 158 -30.82 9.14 0.54
N GLU A 159 -30.44 9.51 1.77
CA GLU A 159 -30.36 10.90 2.22
C GLU A 159 -28.97 11.53 1.98
N ASP A 160 -27.96 10.72 1.66
CA ASP A 160 -26.62 11.19 1.34
C ASP A 160 -26.60 11.65 -0.13
N LEU A 161 -26.70 12.95 -0.35
CA LEU A 161 -26.74 13.55 -1.68
C LEU A 161 -25.35 13.91 -2.20
N ASP A 162 -25.12 13.68 -3.49
CA ASP A 162 -23.90 14.03 -4.21
C ASP A 162 -22.63 13.53 -3.48
N VAL A 163 -22.62 12.22 -3.21
CA VAL A 163 -21.54 11.54 -2.49
C VAL A 163 -20.27 11.50 -3.33
N ASN A 164 -19.11 11.40 -2.67
CA ASN A 164 -17.81 11.36 -3.35
C ASN A 164 -17.33 9.91 -3.61
N MET A 165 -16.26 9.77 -4.38
CA MET A 165 -15.64 8.46 -4.66
C MET A 165 -15.26 7.70 -3.38
N TRP A 166 -14.75 8.39 -2.34
CA TRP A 166 -14.43 7.75 -1.06
C TRP A 166 -15.67 7.08 -0.44
N PHE A 167 -16.82 7.76 -0.40
CA PHE A 167 -18.07 7.21 0.11
C PHE A 167 -18.48 5.95 -0.68
N MET A 168 -18.35 6.02 -2.01
CA MET A 168 -18.69 4.93 -2.93
C MET A 168 -17.80 3.68 -2.81
N PHE A 169 -16.61 3.79 -2.19
CA PHE A 169 -15.77 2.64 -1.89
C PHE A 169 -15.87 2.21 -0.43
N ASN A 170 -15.91 3.17 0.49
CA ASN A 170 -15.92 2.92 1.94
C ASN A 170 -17.20 2.24 2.42
N PHE A 171 -18.33 2.47 1.74
CA PHE A 171 -19.62 1.90 2.16
C PHE A 171 -20.09 0.73 1.28
N ALA A 172 -19.30 0.34 0.28
CA ALA A 172 -19.61 -0.80 -0.55
C ALA A 172 -19.55 -2.11 0.25
N ASN A 173 -18.56 -2.26 1.13
CA ASN A 173 -18.43 -3.43 2.02
C ASN A 173 -19.50 -3.46 3.13
N ASP A 174 -20.06 -2.30 3.49
CA ASP A 174 -21.12 -2.19 4.49
C ASP A 174 -22.50 -2.56 3.90
N GLY A 175 -22.59 -2.76 2.58
CA GLY A 175 -23.84 -3.11 1.91
C GLY A 175 -24.89 -2.00 1.90
N ARG A 176 -24.49 -0.73 2.08
CA ARG A 176 -25.42 0.42 2.04
C ARG A 176 -26.09 0.59 0.68
N TYR A 177 -25.41 0.15 -0.36
CA TYR A 177 -25.89 0.08 -1.74
C TYR A 177 -25.20 -1.10 -2.42
N LYS A 178 -25.71 -1.48 -3.58
CA LYS A 178 -25.09 -2.46 -4.44
C LYS A 178 -24.10 -1.76 -5.38
N TYR A 179 -22.82 -2.07 -5.25
CA TYR A 179 -21.75 -1.37 -5.97
C TYR A 179 -21.89 -1.51 -7.50
N GLU A 180 -22.36 -2.67 -7.99
CA GLU A 180 -22.53 -2.94 -9.42
C GLU A 180 -23.57 -2.04 -10.09
N ASP A 181 -24.48 -1.44 -9.32
CA ASP A 181 -25.46 -0.52 -9.87
C ASP A 181 -24.82 0.84 -10.26
N TYR A 182 -23.63 1.14 -9.74
CA TYR A 182 -22.92 2.41 -9.96
C TYR A 182 -21.53 2.25 -10.60
N SER A 183 -20.99 1.03 -10.67
CA SER A 183 -19.59 0.78 -11.08
C SER A 183 -19.24 1.39 -12.44
N ALA A 184 -20.14 1.31 -13.42
CA ALA A 184 -19.92 1.89 -14.75
C ALA A 184 -19.80 3.43 -14.71
N GLN A 185 -20.66 4.11 -13.94
CA GLN A 185 -20.61 5.57 -13.79
C GLN A 185 -19.35 6.01 -13.03
N LEU A 186 -18.96 5.25 -12.00
CA LEU A 186 -17.73 5.50 -11.24
C LEU A 186 -16.48 5.34 -12.12
N GLU A 187 -16.46 4.31 -12.97
CA GLU A 187 -15.38 4.07 -13.93
C GLU A 187 -15.30 5.18 -14.98
N GLU A 188 -16.42 5.56 -15.59
CA GLU A 188 -16.47 6.66 -16.57
C GLU A 188 -15.99 7.97 -15.95
N PHE A 189 -16.49 8.31 -14.75
CA PHE A 189 -16.11 9.52 -14.02
C PHE A 189 -14.61 9.56 -13.70
N ALA A 190 -14.06 8.48 -13.14
CA ALA A 190 -12.65 8.41 -12.78
C ALA A 190 -11.75 8.45 -14.02
N ASN A 191 -12.09 7.72 -15.07
CA ASN A 191 -11.31 7.68 -16.31
C ASN A 191 -11.32 9.03 -17.03
N GLN A 192 -12.45 9.74 -17.03
CA GLN A 192 -12.53 11.08 -17.62
C GLN A 192 -11.59 12.07 -16.91
N ILE A 193 -11.57 12.08 -15.57
CA ILE A 193 -10.68 12.94 -14.79
C ILE A 193 -9.21 12.67 -15.13
N LEU A 194 -8.82 11.39 -15.20
CA LEU A 194 -7.45 11.01 -15.51
C LEU A 194 -7.08 11.34 -16.95
N ALA A 195 -8.01 11.18 -17.89
CA ALA A 195 -7.82 11.55 -19.29
C ALA A 195 -7.64 13.07 -19.46
N ASP A 196 -8.45 13.88 -18.78
CA ASP A 196 -8.35 15.34 -18.81
C ASP A 196 -7.02 15.82 -18.20
N ALA A 197 -6.63 15.27 -17.05
CA ALA A 197 -5.34 15.57 -16.43
C ALA A 197 -4.15 15.18 -17.33
N ALA A 198 -4.22 14.03 -18.01
CA ALA A 198 -3.20 13.63 -18.98
C ALA A 198 -3.16 14.57 -20.19
N ALA A 199 -4.31 15.07 -20.65
CA ALA A 199 -4.38 16.03 -21.75
C ALA A 199 -3.76 17.39 -21.37
N GLU A 200 -3.94 17.85 -20.13
CA GLU A 200 -3.31 19.08 -19.62
C GLU A 200 -1.79 18.97 -19.51
N LEU A 201 -1.25 17.81 -19.11
CA LEU A 201 0.19 17.59 -19.02
C LEU A 201 0.92 17.57 -20.37
N ASN A 202 0.19 17.35 -21.48
CA ASN A 202 0.73 17.31 -22.83
C ASN A 202 0.62 18.65 -23.60
N GLN A 203 0.12 19.70 -22.95
CA GLN A 203 0.05 21.08 -23.50
C GLN A 203 1.24 21.93 -23.05
#